data_AF-A0A1M4NG92-F1
#
_entry.id   AF-A0A1M4NG92-F1
#
_cell.length_a   1.000
_cell.length_b   1.000
_cell.length_c   1.000
_cell.angle_alpha   90.00
_cell.angle_beta   90.00
_cell.angle_gamma   90.00
#
_symmetry.space_group_name_H-M   'P 1'
#
loop_
_entity.id
_entity.type
_entity.pdbx_description
1 polymer ?
#
loop_
_entity_poly.entity_id
_entity_poly.type
_entity_poly.pdbx_seq_one_letter_code
_entity_poly.pdbx_strand_id
1 'polypeptide(L)'
;MDALLATLTEHTKTSPKPPAPPTQQAMPNVPSDPEIEKLKEEIKKLGGKPETDFSDFKEIEKNDKNKNPAFKAKKIENYQIAKEKSGFFLGGGYGIGLLEGSYQGNSVLDTTLGINVPNDVFNNNVSLSGWANMLNLEIGYQQYFNPYFGTRIYGDLLVIPGLATISRLNKEQNSKGFGKWIYGLGSLNMDALADIALDKKKEHFIGAYVGFGVGMMVLKSLSAPAFSAVLANGYKSQHVLWNMLMQADYTINLGLVFTYKRHLRFELGTKIPLTYLRLGMETAATYHNGQNSRTLIGDKIGFKRSTFGMLSVLYVF
;
A
#
# COMPACT_ATOMS: atom_id res chain seq x y z
N MET A 1 38.46 -49.86 -32.94
CA MET A 1 38.51 -48.52 -32.28
C MET A 1 37.25 -48.38 -31.39
N ASP A 2 36.74 -49.34 -30.61
CA ASP A 2 37.24 -50.39 -29.70
C ASP A 2 38.14 -49.94 -28.54
N ALA A 3 38.17 -48.65 -28.23
CA ALA A 3 38.86 -48.15 -27.04
C ALA A 3 38.16 -46.98 -26.33
N LEU A 4 36.92 -46.64 -26.71
CA LEU A 4 36.20 -45.50 -26.13
C LEU A 4 34.74 -45.79 -25.75
N LEU A 5 34.33 -47.06 -25.80
CA LEU A 5 33.00 -47.53 -25.36
C LEU A 5 33.05 -48.27 -24.00
N ALA A 6 34.19 -48.25 -23.30
CA ALA A 6 34.38 -48.93 -22.02
C ALA A 6 34.46 -48.00 -20.80
N THR A 7 34.13 -46.71 -20.94
CA THR A 7 34.22 -45.71 -19.84
C THR A 7 32.92 -44.95 -19.57
N LEU A 8 31.77 -45.43 -20.05
CA LEU A 8 30.47 -44.76 -19.85
C LEU A 8 29.41 -45.63 -19.14
N THR A 9 29.82 -46.70 -18.44
CA THR A 9 28.90 -47.62 -17.73
C THR A 9 29.13 -47.76 -16.23
N GLU A 10 29.85 -46.84 -15.59
CA GLU A 10 29.99 -46.80 -14.13
C GLU A 10 29.97 -45.38 -13.58
N HIS A 11 28.83 -44.67 -13.68
CA HIS A 11 28.50 -43.57 -12.76
C HIS A 11 27.01 -43.21 -12.80
N THR A 12 26.14 -44.19 -12.56
CA THR A 12 24.72 -43.96 -12.26
C THR A 12 24.22 -44.95 -11.22
N LYS A 13 24.91 -45.00 -10.07
CA LYS A 13 24.31 -45.48 -8.81
C LYS A 13 24.78 -44.55 -7.69
N THR A 14 23.81 -44.20 -6.84
CA THR A 14 23.89 -43.36 -5.63
C THR A 14 23.90 -41.85 -5.83
N SER A 15 22.81 -41.28 -6.35
CA SER A 15 22.35 -39.99 -5.83
C SER A 15 21.80 -40.21 -4.42
N PRO A 16 22.28 -39.51 -3.39
CA PRO A 16 21.69 -39.60 -2.06
C PRO A 16 20.25 -39.10 -2.13
N LYS A 17 19.31 -39.94 -1.67
CA LYS A 17 17.93 -39.56 -1.43
C LYS A 17 17.94 -38.32 -0.52
N PRO A 18 17.13 -37.27 -0.80
CA PRO A 18 17.02 -36.14 0.12
C PRO A 18 16.72 -36.69 1.52
N PRO A 19 17.40 -36.18 2.57
CA PRO A 19 17.16 -36.66 3.92
C PRO A 19 15.67 -36.56 4.20
N ALA A 20 15.08 -37.66 4.65
CA ALA A 20 13.73 -37.66 5.15
C ALA A 20 13.61 -36.51 6.17
N PRO A 21 12.47 -35.80 6.23
CA PRO A 21 12.24 -34.82 7.29
C PRO A 21 12.59 -35.50 8.60
N PRO A 22 13.37 -34.85 9.49
CA PRO A 22 13.74 -35.47 10.75
C PRO A 22 12.46 -35.98 11.39
N THR A 23 12.36 -37.31 11.52
CA THR A 23 11.33 -37.95 12.31
C THR A 23 11.37 -37.23 13.64
N GLN A 24 10.28 -36.56 14.00
CA GLN A 24 10.15 -35.92 15.30
C GLN A 24 10.59 -36.97 16.32
N GLN A 25 11.79 -36.79 16.87
CA GLN A 25 12.20 -37.56 18.02
C GLN A 25 11.21 -37.15 19.08
N ALA A 26 10.25 -38.04 19.37
CA ALA A 26 9.45 -37.99 20.57
C ALA A 26 10.45 -38.07 21.73
N MET A 27 10.95 -36.91 22.15
CA MET A 27 11.78 -36.78 23.32
C MET A 27 10.89 -36.92 24.57
N PRO A 28 11.49 -37.37 25.67
CA PRO A 28 10.79 -38.06 26.74
C PRO A 28 9.72 -37.18 27.37
N ASN A 29 8.60 -37.79 27.75
CA ASN A 29 7.64 -37.21 28.69
C ASN A 29 8.41 -36.70 29.92
N VAL A 30 8.70 -35.41 29.96
CA VAL A 30 9.00 -34.70 31.20
C VAL A 30 7.77 -34.92 32.07
N PRO A 31 7.88 -35.47 33.29
CA PRO A 31 6.72 -35.66 34.15
C PRO A 31 6.00 -34.34 34.26
N SER A 32 4.76 -34.31 33.77
CA SER A 32 3.88 -33.16 33.91
C SER A 32 3.72 -32.91 35.40
N ASP A 33 4.26 -31.79 35.87
CA ASP A 33 4.05 -31.34 37.23
C ASP A 33 2.54 -31.38 37.52
N PRO A 34 2.08 -32.17 38.51
CA PRO A 34 0.65 -32.34 38.80
C PRO A 34 -0.04 -31.01 39.11
N GLU A 35 0.70 -30.00 39.56
CA GLU A 35 0.18 -28.65 39.78
C GLU A 35 -0.10 -27.93 38.45
N ILE A 36 0.74 -28.13 37.44
CA ILE A 36 0.57 -27.60 36.08
C ILE A 36 -0.62 -28.26 35.37
N GLU A 37 -0.83 -29.57 35.55
CA GLU A 37 -2.00 -30.28 35.00
C GLU A 37 -3.30 -29.77 35.62
N LYS A 38 -3.31 -29.60 36.94
CA LYS A 38 -4.46 -29.06 37.67
C LYS A 38 -4.82 -27.65 37.22
N LEU A 39 -3.83 -26.78 37.03
CA LEU A 39 -4.02 -25.43 36.50
C LEU A 39 -4.53 -25.41 35.06
N LYS A 40 -4.05 -26.33 34.20
CA LYS A 40 -4.57 -26.48 32.82
C LYS A 40 -6.03 -26.91 32.80
N GLU A 41 -6.43 -27.82 33.68
CA GLU A 41 -7.82 -28.24 33.81
C GLU A 41 -8.71 -27.10 34.32
N GLU A 42 -8.22 -26.31 35.26
CA GLU A 42 -8.96 -25.18 35.82
C GLU A 42 -9.17 -24.07 34.77
N ILE A 43 -8.14 -23.76 33.98
CA ILE A 43 -8.23 -22.84 32.83
C ILE A 43 -9.25 -23.34 31.79
N LYS A 44 -9.25 -24.65 31.49
CA LYS A 44 -10.24 -25.25 30.58
C LYS A 44 -11.66 -25.19 31.13
N LYS A 45 -11.84 -25.43 32.44
CA LYS A 45 -13.16 -25.34 33.12
C LYS A 45 -13.72 -23.92 33.10
N LEU A 46 -12.86 -22.90 33.10
CA LEU A 46 -13.22 -21.49 32.99
C LEU A 46 -13.42 -21.03 31.53
N GLY A 47 -13.37 -21.94 30.55
CA GLY A 47 -13.57 -21.64 29.12
C GLY A 47 -12.33 -21.09 28.41
N GLY A 48 -11.18 -21.06 29.07
CA GLY A 48 -9.90 -20.65 28.49
C GLY A 48 -9.19 -21.79 27.74
N LYS A 49 -8.35 -21.44 26.76
CA LYS A 49 -7.39 -22.38 26.16
C LYS A 49 -6.04 -22.23 26.86
N PRO A 50 -5.52 -23.26 27.54
CA PRO A 50 -4.20 -23.17 28.14
C PRO A 50 -3.13 -23.09 27.04
N GLU A 51 -2.42 -21.96 26.96
CA GLU A 51 -1.21 -21.83 26.16
C GLU A 51 -0.12 -22.74 26.75
N THR A 52 0.41 -23.64 25.92
CA THR A 52 1.38 -24.65 26.35
C THR A 52 2.67 -24.64 25.55
N ASP A 53 2.75 -23.83 24.50
CA ASP A 53 3.94 -23.71 23.67
C ASP A 53 4.68 -22.41 23.98
N PHE A 54 5.75 -22.56 24.77
CA PHE A 54 6.59 -21.48 25.27
C PHE A 54 7.98 -21.54 24.63
N SER A 55 8.06 -21.80 23.32
CA SER A 55 9.32 -21.84 22.57
C SER A 55 10.19 -20.60 22.82
N ASP A 56 9.58 -19.41 22.84
CA ASP A 56 10.23 -18.12 23.12
C ASP A 56 10.84 -18.03 24.54
N PHE A 57 10.26 -18.74 25.50
CA PHE A 57 10.72 -18.75 26.89
C PHE A 57 12.02 -19.55 27.03
N LYS A 58 12.15 -20.65 26.28
CA LYS A 58 13.38 -21.47 26.27
C LYS A 58 14.58 -20.67 25.76
N GLU A 59 14.39 -19.76 24.80
CA GLU A 59 15.46 -18.87 24.33
C GLU A 59 15.83 -17.79 25.34
N ILE A 60 14.85 -17.17 26.00
CA ILE A 60 15.11 -16.17 27.06
C ILE A 60 15.82 -16.83 28.24
N GLU A 61 15.39 -18.02 28.64
CA GLU A 61 16.07 -18.80 29.69
C GLU A 61 17.49 -19.18 29.30
N LYS A 62 17.75 -19.50 28.02
CA LYS A 62 19.10 -19.85 27.53
C LYS A 62 20.03 -18.64 27.41
N ASN A 63 19.53 -17.51 26.93
CA ASN A 63 20.34 -16.32 26.63
C ASN A 63 20.51 -15.37 27.83
N ASP A 64 19.56 -15.34 28.77
CA ASP A 64 19.61 -14.50 29.96
C ASP A 64 19.78 -15.30 31.27
N LYS A 65 20.42 -16.48 31.24
CA LYS A 65 20.55 -17.40 32.39
C LYS A 65 20.88 -16.70 33.71
N ASN A 66 21.82 -15.77 33.69
CA ASN A 66 22.35 -15.09 34.88
C ASN A 66 21.57 -13.82 35.29
N LYS A 67 20.47 -13.48 34.63
CA LYS A 67 19.68 -12.30 34.97
C LYS A 67 18.61 -12.60 36.02
N ASN A 68 18.31 -11.59 36.84
CA ASN A 68 17.30 -11.66 37.88
C ASN A 68 15.94 -12.12 37.30
N PRO A 69 15.21 -13.03 37.98
CA PRO A 69 13.85 -13.43 37.63
C PRO A 69 12.90 -12.29 37.25
N ALA A 70 12.95 -11.15 37.96
CA ALA A 70 12.12 -9.98 37.67
C ALA A 70 12.42 -9.37 36.28
N PHE A 71 13.68 -9.40 35.84
CA PHE A 71 14.07 -8.97 34.51
C PHE A 71 13.52 -9.93 33.44
N LYS A 72 13.62 -11.24 33.67
CA LYS A 72 13.11 -12.27 32.76
C LYS A 72 11.59 -12.17 32.61
N ALA A 73 10.86 -12.02 33.73
CA ALA A 73 9.41 -11.85 33.74
C ALA A 73 8.97 -10.61 32.94
N LYS A 74 9.64 -9.46 33.16
CA LYS A 74 9.37 -8.23 32.39
C LYS A 74 9.68 -8.38 30.90
N LYS A 75 10.73 -9.12 30.56
CA LYS A 75 11.11 -9.40 29.16
C LYS A 75 10.05 -10.28 28.50
N ILE A 76 9.61 -11.34 29.16
CA ILE A 76 8.53 -12.22 28.72
C ILE A 76 7.23 -11.44 28.48
N GLU A 77 6.81 -10.62 29.44
CA GLU A 77 5.61 -9.79 29.33
C GLU A 77 5.68 -8.88 28.09
N ASN A 78 6.85 -8.25 27.87
CA ASN A 78 7.07 -7.43 26.68
C ASN A 78 6.98 -8.24 25.37
N TYR A 79 7.48 -9.47 25.34
CA TYR A 79 7.34 -10.33 24.15
C TYR A 79 5.89 -10.73 23.90
N GLN A 80 5.13 -11.07 24.94
CA GLN A 80 3.71 -11.39 24.81
C GLN A 80 2.93 -10.20 24.25
N ILE A 81 3.17 -9.00 24.78
CA ILE A 81 2.53 -7.77 24.29
C ILE A 81 2.94 -7.47 22.85
N ALA A 82 4.22 -7.64 22.50
CA ALA A 82 4.67 -7.48 21.12
C ALA A 82 3.98 -8.48 20.18
N LYS A 83 3.81 -9.73 20.62
CA LYS A 83 3.11 -10.77 19.87
C LYS A 83 1.64 -10.45 19.67
N GLU A 84 0.94 -9.97 20.69
CA GLU A 84 -0.47 -9.53 20.58
C GLU A 84 -0.65 -8.34 19.63
N LYS A 85 0.34 -7.45 19.56
CA LYS A 85 0.37 -6.36 18.57
C LYS A 85 0.83 -6.81 17.18
N SER A 86 1.32 -8.04 17.03
CA SER A 86 1.80 -8.56 15.76
C SER A 86 0.73 -9.44 15.14
N GLY A 87 0.56 -9.36 13.82
CA GLY A 87 -0.49 -10.11 13.17
C GLY A 87 -0.86 -9.56 11.82
N PHE A 88 -1.77 -10.28 11.18
CA PHE A 88 -2.46 -9.76 10.01
C PHE A 88 -3.36 -8.61 10.43
N PHE A 89 -3.48 -7.61 9.58
CA PHE A 89 -4.43 -6.54 9.79
C PHE A 89 -5.25 -6.27 8.55
N LEU A 90 -6.46 -5.80 8.81
CA LEU A 90 -7.36 -5.27 7.81
C LEU A 90 -7.87 -3.93 8.33
N GLY A 91 -7.97 -2.97 7.43
CA GLY A 91 -8.50 -1.67 7.79
C GLY A 91 -9.02 -0.91 6.59
N GLY A 92 -9.65 0.21 6.90
CA GLY A 92 -10.19 1.09 5.90
C GLY A 92 -10.18 2.52 6.41
N GLY A 93 -10.33 3.45 5.49
CA GLY A 93 -10.17 4.85 5.82
C GLY A 93 -10.61 5.79 4.73
N TYR A 94 -10.25 7.04 4.92
CA TYR A 94 -10.55 8.13 4.03
C TYR A 94 -9.30 8.96 3.76
N GLY A 95 -9.08 9.28 2.49
CA GLY A 95 -7.99 10.11 2.01
C GLY A 95 -8.51 11.40 1.37
N ILE A 96 -7.77 12.49 1.54
CA ILE A 96 -8.04 13.76 0.86
C ILE A 96 -6.77 14.32 0.24
N GLY A 97 -6.90 14.85 -0.98
CA GLY A 97 -5.81 15.53 -1.67
C GLY A 97 -6.27 16.31 -2.88
N LEU A 98 -5.31 16.87 -3.62
CA LEU A 98 -5.53 17.59 -4.87
C LEU A 98 -4.95 16.80 -6.03
N LEU A 99 -5.68 16.78 -7.14
CA LEU A 99 -5.21 16.28 -8.43
C LEU A 99 -5.09 17.45 -9.40
N GLU A 100 -4.01 17.46 -10.16
CA GLU A 100 -3.68 18.51 -11.11
C GLU A 100 -3.34 17.91 -12.47
N GLY A 101 -3.90 18.51 -13.52
CA GLY A 101 -3.63 18.15 -14.91
C GLY A 101 -3.25 19.39 -15.71
N SER A 102 -2.40 19.26 -16.72
CA SER A 102 -2.08 20.38 -17.60
C SER A 102 -1.75 19.92 -19.02
N TYR A 103 -1.89 20.84 -19.98
CA TYR A 103 -1.39 20.67 -21.33
C TYR A 103 -0.68 21.94 -21.79
N GLN A 104 0.56 21.79 -22.26
CA GLN A 104 1.42 22.89 -22.71
C GLN A 104 2.07 22.60 -24.08
N GLY A 105 1.33 21.94 -24.98
CA GLY A 105 1.80 21.60 -26.32
C GLY A 105 1.38 22.63 -27.38
N ASN A 106 2.33 23.10 -28.20
CA ASN A 106 2.05 23.90 -29.40
C ASN A 106 1.63 23.04 -30.60
N SER A 107 1.69 21.72 -30.46
CA SER A 107 1.29 20.75 -31.48
C SER A 107 0.38 19.68 -30.90
N VAL A 108 -0.34 19.00 -31.79
CA VAL A 108 -1.18 17.82 -31.53
C VAL A 108 -0.93 16.82 -32.67
N LEU A 109 -1.28 15.56 -32.46
CA LEU A 109 -1.20 14.53 -33.49
C LEU A 109 -2.49 14.56 -34.33
N ASP A 110 -2.37 14.65 -35.66
CA ASP A 110 -3.48 14.34 -36.56
C ASP A 110 -3.70 12.82 -36.53
N THR A 111 -4.86 12.38 -36.03
CA THR A 111 -5.15 10.95 -35.88
C THR A 111 -5.26 10.22 -37.23
N THR A 112 -5.62 10.94 -38.29
CA THR A 112 -5.81 10.37 -39.64
C THR A 112 -4.46 10.24 -40.35
N LEU A 113 -3.61 11.25 -40.24
CA LEU A 113 -2.35 11.33 -40.95
C LEU A 113 -1.15 10.81 -40.13
N GLY A 114 -1.29 10.70 -38.81
CA GLY A 114 -0.21 10.27 -37.91
C GLY A 114 0.94 11.27 -37.79
N ILE A 115 0.72 12.54 -38.15
CA ILE A 115 1.74 13.60 -38.13
C ILE A 115 1.42 14.68 -37.10
N ASN A 116 2.46 15.35 -36.61
CA ASN A 116 2.30 16.50 -35.72
C ASN A 116 1.83 17.73 -36.52
N VAL A 117 0.75 18.34 -36.06
CA VAL A 117 0.19 19.58 -36.62
C VAL A 117 0.10 20.65 -35.52
N PRO A 118 0.02 21.95 -35.87
CA PRO A 118 -0.20 23.00 -34.88
C PRO A 118 -1.42 22.72 -34.00
N ASN A 119 -1.32 23.05 -32.71
CA ASN A 119 -2.42 22.85 -31.77
C ASN A 119 -3.57 23.82 -32.09
N ASP A 120 -4.61 23.28 -32.70
CA ASP A 120 -5.87 23.95 -33.03
C ASP A 120 -7.03 23.47 -32.15
N VAL A 121 -6.75 22.67 -31.11
CA VAL A 121 -7.74 22.08 -30.19
C VAL A 121 -8.08 23.02 -29.05
N PHE A 122 -7.08 23.70 -28.49
CA PHE A 122 -7.26 24.59 -27.34
C PHE A 122 -6.99 26.05 -27.70
N ASN A 123 -7.83 26.97 -27.21
CA ASN A 123 -7.62 28.41 -27.38
C ASN A 123 -6.40 28.92 -26.60
N ASN A 124 -6.07 28.26 -25.48
CA ASN A 124 -4.99 28.62 -24.57
C ASN A 124 -4.41 27.34 -23.91
N ASN A 125 -3.26 27.46 -23.24
CA ASN A 125 -2.76 26.39 -22.36
C ASN A 125 -3.82 25.98 -21.34
N VAL A 126 -3.87 24.69 -21.01
CA VAL A 126 -4.88 24.11 -20.11
C VAL A 126 -4.22 23.73 -18.79
N SER A 127 -4.79 24.18 -17.69
CA SER A 127 -4.43 23.80 -16.32
C SER A 127 -5.68 23.49 -15.54
N LEU A 128 -5.76 22.30 -14.97
CA LEU A 128 -6.91 21.74 -14.28
C LEU A 128 -6.53 21.39 -12.86
N SER A 129 -7.43 21.65 -11.91
CA SER A 129 -7.29 21.07 -10.58
C SER A 129 -8.62 20.77 -9.92
N GLY A 130 -8.60 19.83 -8.98
CA GLY A 130 -9.77 19.39 -8.24
C GLY A 130 -9.39 18.62 -6.98
N TRP A 131 -10.26 18.70 -5.97
CA TRP A 131 -10.14 17.89 -4.75
C TRP A 131 -10.51 16.44 -5.04
N ALA A 132 -9.64 15.54 -4.63
CA ALA A 132 -9.88 14.10 -4.60
C ALA A 132 -10.19 13.67 -3.18
N ASN A 133 -11.41 13.23 -2.99
CA ASN A 133 -11.91 12.55 -1.81
C ASN A 133 -11.85 11.05 -2.11
N MET A 134 -11.13 10.28 -1.31
CA MET A 134 -10.79 8.89 -1.61
C MET A 134 -11.20 7.99 -0.45
N LEU A 135 -11.76 6.82 -0.77
CA LEU A 135 -11.84 5.71 0.16
C LEU A 135 -10.54 4.93 0.12
N ASN A 136 -10.11 4.45 1.28
CA ASN A 136 -8.91 3.66 1.44
C ASN A 136 -9.26 2.29 2.01
N LEU A 137 -8.62 1.25 1.48
CA LEU A 137 -8.66 -0.10 2.01
C LEU A 137 -7.23 -0.57 2.21
N GLU A 138 -6.92 -1.12 3.38
CA GLU A 138 -5.57 -1.55 3.75
C GLU A 138 -5.60 -2.99 4.25
N ILE A 139 -4.67 -3.82 3.76
CA ILE A 139 -4.47 -5.19 4.24
C ILE A 139 -2.99 -5.51 4.30
N GLY A 140 -2.55 -6.13 5.39
CA GLY A 140 -1.14 -6.45 5.53
C GLY A 140 -0.81 -7.26 6.76
N TYR A 141 0.48 -7.27 7.07
CA TYR A 141 1.03 -7.93 8.24
C TYR A 141 1.96 -6.95 8.96
N GLN A 142 1.82 -6.89 10.28
CA GLN A 142 2.72 -6.12 11.15
C GLN A 142 3.41 -7.03 12.15
N GLN A 143 4.71 -6.78 12.36
CA GLN A 143 5.53 -7.50 13.33
C GLN A 143 6.17 -6.50 14.28
N TYR A 144 5.89 -6.64 15.56
CA TYR A 144 6.59 -5.96 16.64
C TYR A 144 7.72 -6.85 17.15
N PHE A 145 8.92 -6.28 17.29
CA PHE A 145 10.08 -6.95 17.87
C PHE A 145 10.13 -6.78 19.40
N ASN A 146 9.48 -5.72 19.88
CA ASN A 146 9.21 -5.42 21.27
C ASN A 146 7.95 -4.52 21.32
N PRO A 147 7.36 -4.20 22.49
CA PRO A 147 6.13 -3.42 22.55
C PRO A 147 6.18 -2.04 21.89
N TYR A 148 7.38 -1.51 21.65
CA TYR A 148 7.63 -0.15 21.20
C TYR A 148 8.03 -0.07 19.73
N PHE A 149 8.69 -1.09 19.18
CA PHE A 149 9.23 -1.04 17.82
C PHE A 149 8.75 -2.22 16.99
N GLY A 150 8.31 -1.91 15.78
CA GLY A 150 7.87 -2.90 14.82
C GLY A 150 8.07 -2.45 13.38
N THR A 151 7.67 -3.32 12.47
CA THR A 151 7.61 -3.05 11.03
C THR A 151 6.31 -3.59 10.49
N ARG A 152 5.85 -3.05 9.37
CA ARG A 152 4.71 -3.62 8.65
C ARG A 152 4.94 -3.59 7.15
N ILE A 153 4.34 -4.57 6.48
CA ILE A 153 4.19 -4.60 5.03
C ILE A 153 2.71 -4.73 4.71
N TYR A 154 2.22 -3.90 3.78
CA TYR A 154 0.80 -3.88 3.47
C TYR A 154 0.51 -3.38 2.07
N GLY A 155 -0.55 -3.91 1.50
CA GLY A 155 -1.19 -3.36 0.31
C GLY A 155 -2.25 -2.35 0.72
N ASP A 156 -2.34 -1.24 0.01
CA ASP A 156 -3.49 -0.34 0.09
C ASP A 156 -4.12 -0.08 -1.28
N LEU A 157 -5.37 0.33 -1.25
CA LEU A 157 -6.13 0.76 -2.41
C LEU A 157 -6.88 2.04 -2.08
N LEU A 158 -6.45 3.14 -2.67
CA LEU A 158 -7.13 4.43 -2.62
C LEU A 158 -7.96 4.60 -3.90
N VAL A 159 -9.26 4.81 -3.76
CA VAL A 159 -10.17 5.03 -4.89
C VAL A 159 -11.08 6.22 -4.61
N ILE A 160 -11.32 7.05 -5.62
CA ILE A 160 -12.35 8.09 -5.51
C ILE A 160 -13.72 7.40 -5.63
N PRO A 161 -14.58 7.39 -4.59
CA PRO A 161 -15.92 6.86 -4.71
C PRO A 161 -16.71 7.74 -5.70
N GLY A 162 -16.98 7.19 -6.88
CA GLY A 162 -17.63 7.91 -7.96
C GLY A 162 -16.65 8.79 -8.74
N LEU A 163 -16.95 10.10 -8.82
CA LEU A 163 -16.28 11.02 -9.74
C LEU A 163 -15.85 12.30 -9.03
N ALA A 164 -14.55 12.58 -8.97
CA ALA A 164 -14.04 13.82 -8.39
C ALA A 164 -14.15 14.97 -9.37
N THR A 165 -14.79 16.05 -8.96
CA THR A 165 -15.02 17.21 -9.83
C THR A 165 -13.74 17.97 -10.11
N ILE A 166 -13.49 18.25 -11.39
CA ILE A 166 -12.50 19.24 -11.84
C ILE A 166 -13.11 20.61 -11.63
N SER A 167 -12.79 21.27 -10.51
CA SER A 167 -13.45 22.52 -10.11
C SER A 167 -12.78 23.77 -10.68
N ARG A 168 -11.51 23.66 -11.09
CA ARG A 168 -10.72 24.78 -11.62
C ARG A 168 -10.15 24.51 -13.00
N LEU A 169 -10.19 25.52 -13.86
CA LEU A 169 -9.60 25.55 -15.19
C LEU A 169 -8.94 26.92 -15.39
N ASN A 170 -7.64 26.96 -15.67
CA ASN A 170 -6.89 28.21 -15.96
C ASN A 170 -7.13 29.34 -14.94
N LYS A 171 -7.19 29.01 -13.64
CA LYS A 171 -7.50 29.90 -12.50
C LYS A 171 -8.96 30.32 -12.38
N GLU A 172 -9.82 29.98 -13.33
CA GLU A 172 -11.26 30.13 -13.19
C GLU A 172 -11.86 28.97 -12.38
N GLN A 173 -12.87 29.28 -11.57
CA GLN A 173 -13.58 28.30 -10.76
C GLN A 173 -15.02 28.19 -11.23
N ASN A 174 -15.51 26.97 -11.39
CA ASN A 174 -16.90 26.72 -11.79
C ASN A 174 -17.54 25.74 -10.81
N SER A 175 -18.65 26.15 -10.19
CA SER A 175 -19.40 25.32 -9.24
C SER A 175 -20.00 24.07 -9.88
N LYS A 176 -20.25 24.09 -11.20
CA LYS A 176 -20.72 22.93 -11.97
C LYS A 176 -19.58 22.01 -12.43
N GLY A 177 -18.33 22.45 -12.29
CA GLY A 177 -17.13 21.72 -12.70
C GLY A 177 -16.86 21.72 -14.21
N PHE A 178 -15.59 21.61 -14.57
CA PHE A 178 -15.10 21.50 -15.96
C PHE A 178 -14.95 20.04 -16.42
N GLY A 179 -15.16 19.09 -15.52
CA GLY A 179 -15.00 17.67 -15.82
C GLY A 179 -14.93 16.87 -14.55
N LYS A 180 -14.58 15.60 -14.69
CA LYS A 180 -14.52 14.64 -13.59
C LYS A 180 -13.28 13.74 -13.72
N TRP A 181 -12.63 13.45 -12.61
CA TRP A 181 -11.57 12.46 -12.51
C TRP A 181 -12.13 11.14 -11.98
N ILE A 182 -11.78 10.05 -12.64
CA ILE A 182 -11.76 8.70 -12.07
C ILE A 182 -10.31 8.44 -11.70
N TYR A 183 -10.05 8.10 -10.45
CA TYR A 183 -8.70 7.90 -9.92
C TYR A 183 -8.67 6.68 -9.01
N GLY A 184 -7.67 5.84 -9.20
CA GLY A 184 -7.30 4.76 -8.31
C GLY A 184 -5.80 4.71 -8.11
N LEU A 185 -5.37 4.40 -6.89
CA LEU A 185 -3.98 4.15 -6.54
C LEU A 185 -3.93 2.90 -5.70
N GLY A 186 -3.42 1.81 -6.27
CA GLY A 186 -3.07 0.61 -5.52
C GLY A 186 -1.58 0.67 -5.18
N SER A 187 -1.19 0.41 -3.94
CA SER A 187 0.23 0.42 -3.58
C SER A 187 0.62 -0.66 -2.59
N LEU A 188 1.92 -1.01 -2.63
CA LEU A 188 2.58 -1.84 -1.66
C LEU A 188 3.50 -0.97 -0.82
N ASN A 189 3.36 -1.05 0.49
CA ASN A 189 4.00 -0.17 1.46
C ASN A 189 4.79 -0.98 2.48
N MET A 190 5.89 -0.39 2.95
CA MET A 190 6.70 -0.91 4.05
C MET A 190 7.00 0.23 5.03
N ASP A 191 6.57 0.07 6.28
CA ASP A 191 6.73 1.09 7.31
C ASP A 191 7.47 0.53 8.54
N ALA A 192 8.27 1.39 9.15
CA ALA A 192 8.75 1.23 10.52
C ALA A 192 7.78 1.88 11.50
N LEU A 193 7.54 1.22 12.63
CA LEU A 193 6.57 1.60 13.66
C LEU A 193 7.30 1.90 14.96
N ALA A 194 6.92 2.99 15.62
CA ALA A 194 7.41 3.38 16.94
C ALA A 194 6.23 3.79 17.83
N ASP A 195 6.00 3.03 18.90
CA ASP A 195 4.88 3.18 19.83
C ASP A 195 5.39 3.42 21.25
N ILE A 196 4.64 4.20 22.03
CA ILE A 196 4.85 4.47 23.45
C ILE A 196 3.58 4.09 24.20
N ALA A 197 3.73 3.26 25.24
CA ALA A 197 2.61 2.85 26.08
C ALA A 197 2.08 4.03 26.91
N LEU A 198 0.76 4.20 26.94
CA LEU A 198 0.08 5.27 27.69
C LEU A 198 -0.29 4.85 29.11
N ASP A 199 -0.34 3.54 29.36
CA ASP A 199 -0.76 2.95 30.63
C ASP A 199 0.25 1.91 31.14
N LYS A 200 0.21 1.64 32.44
CA LYS A 200 1.13 0.68 33.09
C LYS A 200 0.91 -0.76 32.58
N LYS A 201 -0.31 -1.10 32.18
CA LYS A 201 -0.66 -2.41 31.62
C LYS A 201 -0.35 -2.51 30.12
N LYS A 202 0.07 -1.41 29.49
CA LYS A 202 0.41 -1.35 28.06
C LYS A 202 -0.73 -1.88 27.18
N GLU A 203 -1.96 -1.52 27.52
CA GLU A 203 -3.14 -1.81 26.70
C GLU A 203 -3.32 -0.76 25.59
N HIS A 204 -2.85 0.46 25.82
CA HIS A 204 -3.00 1.61 24.93
C HIS A 204 -1.64 2.19 24.55
N PHE A 205 -1.49 2.59 23.29
CA PHE A 205 -0.26 3.17 22.77
C PHE A 205 -0.55 4.40 21.93
N ILE A 206 0.37 5.35 21.96
CA ILE A 206 0.49 6.40 20.95
C ILE A 206 1.81 6.19 20.22
N GLY A 207 1.83 6.37 18.92
CA GLY A 207 3.01 6.11 18.13
C GLY A 207 3.07 6.93 16.86
N ALA A 208 4.09 6.62 16.07
CA ALA A 208 4.29 7.15 14.75
C ALA A 208 4.79 6.04 13.82
N TYR A 209 4.61 6.26 12.53
CA TYR A 209 5.17 5.41 11.49
C TYR A 209 5.82 6.23 10.40
N VAL A 210 6.86 5.65 9.81
CA VAL A 210 7.55 6.17 8.63
C VAL A 210 7.88 5.03 7.70
N GLY A 211 7.66 5.22 6.42
CA GLY A 211 7.88 4.17 5.45
C GLY A 211 7.92 4.67 4.02
N PHE A 212 8.06 3.71 3.11
CA PHE A 212 8.04 3.95 1.68
C PHE A 212 7.00 3.07 1.01
N GLY A 213 6.44 3.56 -0.09
CA GLY A 213 5.46 2.86 -0.90
C GLY A 213 5.80 2.90 -2.37
N VAL A 214 5.43 1.83 -3.07
CA VAL A 214 5.43 1.78 -4.53
C VAL A 214 4.02 1.43 -4.96
N GLY A 215 3.41 2.33 -5.74
CA GLY A 215 2.05 2.18 -6.21
C GLY A 215 1.93 2.26 -7.72
N MET A 216 0.79 1.78 -8.20
CA MET A 216 0.32 1.99 -9.56
C MET A 216 -0.92 2.87 -9.50
N MET A 217 -0.81 4.02 -10.16
CA MET A 217 -1.86 5.00 -10.29
C MET A 217 -2.55 4.82 -11.64
N VAL A 218 -3.88 4.82 -11.61
CA VAL A 218 -4.73 4.83 -12.81
C VAL A 218 -5.64 6.04 -12.74
N LEU A 219 -5.70 6.78 -13.84
CA LEU A 219 -6.48 8.00 -13.93
C LEU A 219 -7.18 8.11 -15.28
N LYS A 220 -8.46 8.48 -15.25
CA LYS A 220 -9.25 8.82 -16.44
C LYS A 220 -9.94 10.16 -16.22
N SER A 221 -9.94 11.01 -17.24
CA SER A 221 -10.57 12.34 -17.19
C SER A 221 -11.79 12.38 -18.08
N LEU A 222 -12.96 12.73 -17.54
CA LEU A 222 -14.21 12.88 -18.28
C LEU A 222 -14.55 14.36 -18.43
N SER A 223 -14.93 14.78 -19.64
CA SER A 223 -15.31 16.17 -19.90
C SER A 223 -16.71 16.48 -19.39
N ALA A 224 -16.92 17.75 -19.00
CA ALA A 224 -18.24 18.30 -18.74
C ALA A 224 -18.54 19.41 -19.77
N PRO A 225 -19.82 19.82 -19.94
CA PRO A 225 -20.17 20.86 -20.90
C PRO A 225 -19.39 22.17 -20.72
N ALA A 226 -19.07 22.55 -19.48
CA ALA A 226 -18.28 23.74 -19.20
C ALA A 226 -16.85 23.70 -19.77
N PHE A 227 -16.32 22.51 -20.08
CA PHE A 227 -15.01 22.37 -20.72
C PHE A 227 -14.96 22.93 -22.15
N SER A 228 -16.12 23.07 -22.82
CA SER A 228 -16.16 23.61 -24.18
C SER A 228 -15.62 25.04 -24.28
N ALA A 229 -15.56 25.79 -23.17
CA ALA A 229 -15.05 27.16 -23.13
C ALA A 229 -13.57 27.27 -23.53
N VAL A 230 -12.77 26.22 -23.34
CA VAL A 230 -11.34 26.21 -23.73
C VAL A 230 -11.07 25.51 -25.05
N LEU A 231 -12.09 24.86 -25.64
CA LEU A 231 -11.98 24.20 -26.93
C LEU A 231 -12.12 25.22 -28.07
N ALA A 232 -11.28 25.08 -29.08
CA ALA A 232 -11.29 25.87 -30.30
C ALA A 232 -11.98 25.11 -31.45
N ASN A 233 -12.30 25.81 -32.54
CA ASN A 233 -12.65 25.20 -33.84
C ASN A 233 -13.74 24.11 -33.81
N GLY A 234 -14.68 24.21 -32.87
CA GLY A 234 -15.80 23.26 -32.74
C GLY A 234 -15.43 21.86 -32.26
N TYR A 235 -14.19 21.65 -31.78
CA TYR A 235 -13.74 20.36 -31.27
C TYR A 235 -14.55 19.90 -30.04
N LYS A 236 -14.79 18.59 -29.95
CA LYS A 236 -15.45 17.92 -28.83
C LYS A 236 -14.67 16.66 -28.45
N SER A 237 -14.65 16.35 -27.15
CA SER A 237 -14.12 15.09 -26.63
C SER A 237 -14.93 14.64 -25.42
N GLN A 238 -14.99 13.33 -25.19
CA GLN A 238 -15.48 12.74 -23.94
C GLN A 238 -14.45 12.86 -22.80
N HIS A 239 -13.20 13.16 -23.13
CA HIS A 239 -12.10 13.22 -22.18
C HIS A 239 -11.48 14.63 -22.11
N VAL A 240 -10.87 14.96 -20.97
CA VAL A 240 -10.34 16.32 -20.73
C VAL A 240 -8.88 16.43 -21.14
N LEU A 241 -8.04 15.47 -20.76
CA LEU A 241 -6.63 15.41 -21.13
C LEU A 241 -6.20 13.97 -21.37
N TRP A 242 -6.61 13.07 -20.48
CA TRP A 242 -6.29 11.64 -20.54
C TRP A 242 -7.56 10.83 -20.80
N ASN A 243 -7.49 9.95 -21.81
CA ASN A 243 -8.42 8.83 -21.91
C ASN A 243 -8.10 7.80 -20.82
N MET A 244 -6.82 7.46 -20.68
CA MET A 244 -6.30 6.65 -19.59
C MET A 244 -4.85 7.03 -19.32
N LEU A 245 -4.51 7.28 -18.07
CA LEU A 245 -3.15 7.46 -17.60
C LEU A 245 -2.83 6.32 -16.63
N MET A 246 -1.67 5.70 -16.81
CA MET A 246 -1.16 4.71 -15.88
C MET A 246 0.31 5.03 -15.56
N GLN A 247 0.63 5.18 -14.29
CA GLN A 247 1.99 5.51 -13.85
C GLN A 247 2.33 4.76 -12.57
N ALA A 248 3.61 4.41 -12.41
CA ALA A 248 4.13 4.04 -11.10
C ALA A 248 4.32 5.31 -10.26
N ASP A 249 3.99 5.21 -8.99
CA ASP A 249 3.96 6.30 -8.01
C ASP A 249 4.77 5.86 -6.79
N TYR A 250 5.88 6.55 -6.53
CA TYR A 250 6.75 6.27 -5.39
C TYR A 250 6.44 7.25 -4.27
N THR A 251 6.24 6.72 -3.06
CA THR A 251 5.72 7.52 -1.95
C THR A 251 6.53 7.34 -0.68
N ILE A 252 6.50 8.37 0.17
CA ILE A 252 6.84 8.27 1.59
C ILE A 252 5.54 8.30 2.38
N ASN A 253 5.41 7.38 3.33
CA ASN A 253 4.30 7.33 4.28
C ASN A 253 4.78 7.87 5.62
N LEU A 254 4.04 8.80 6.21
CA LEU A 254 4.32 9.36 7.53
C LEU A 254 3.02 9.52 8.29
N GLY A 255 2.98 9.10 9.55
CA GLY A 255 1.77 9.31 10.34
C GLY A 255 1.93 9.08 11.83
N LEU A 256 0.87 9.41 12.53
CA LEU A 256 0.66 9.14 13.94
C LEU A 256 -0.36 8.01 14.08
N VAL A 257 -0.19 7.21 15.12
CA VAL A 257 -1.09 6.09 15.44
C VAL A 257 -1.51 6.14 16.89
N PHE A 258 -2.78 5.85 17.14
CA PHE A 258 -3.30 5.54 18.46
C PHE A 258 -3.79 4.09 18.47
N THR A 259 -3.19 3.26 19.29
CA THR A 259 -3.54 1.84 19.43
C THR A 259 -4.38 1.65 20.68
N TYR A 260 -5.59 1.12 20.53
CA TYR A 260 -6.53 0.78 21.58
C TYR A 260 -6.60 -0.74 21.79
N LYS A 261 -6.42 -1.18 23.05
CA LYS A 261 -6.43 -2.59 23.44
C LYS A 261 -5.53 -3.46 22.55
N ARG A 262 -4.35 -2.96 22.18
CA ARG A 262 -3.32 -3.62 21.34
C ARG A 262 -3.73 -4.00 19.91
N HIS A 263 -5.03 -4.08 19.59
CA HIS A 263 -5.54 -4.57 18.31
C HIS A 263 -6.12 -3.47 17.40
N LEU A 264 -6.82 -2.48 17.95
CA LEU A 264 -7.52 -1.46 17.17
C LEU A 264 -6.62 -0.23 17.00
N ARG A 265 -6.23 0.11 15.79
CA ARG A 265 -5.31 1.22 15.50
C ARG A 265 -6.05 2.32 14.74
N PHE A 266 -5.97 3.54 15.23
CA PHE A 266 -6.46 4.74 14.57
C PHE A 266 -5.25 5.49 14.04
N GLU A 267 -5.19 5.69 12.73
CA GLU A 267 -4.03 6.28 12.06
C GLU A 267 -4.41 7.60 11.40
N LEU A 268 -3.60 8.62 11.66
CA LEU A 268 -3.63 9.90 10.95
C LEU A 268 -2.29 10.02 10.23
N GLY A 269 -2.33 9.96 8.91
CA GLY A 269 -1.14 9.87 8.09
C GLY A 269 -1.13 10.79 6.89
N THR A 270 -0.02 10.77 6.20
CA THR A 270 0.21 11.44 4.93
C THR A 270 0.95 10.51 3.98
N LYS A 271 0.54 10.53 2.72
CA LYS A 271 1.21 9.83 1.62
C LYS A 271 1.78 10.88 0.67
N ILE A 272 3.08 11.07 0.73
CA ILE A 272 3.82 12.11 0.01
C ILE A 272 4.35 11.51 -1.29
N PRO A 273 3.92 12.00 -2.47
CA PRO A 273 4.51 11.57 -3.74
C PRO A 273 5.95 12.11 -3.86
N LEU A 274 6.91 11.23 -4.12
CA LEU A 274 8.29 11.59 -4.40
C LEU A 274 8.53 11.80 -5.88
N THR A 275 8.20 10.78 -6.66
CA THR A 275 8.41 10.73 -8.10
C THR A 275 7.42 9.77 -8.73
N TYR A 276 7.26 9.90 -10.05
CA TYR A 276 6.42 9.04 -10.85
C TYR A 276 7.19 8.53 -12.06
N LEU A 277 6.87 7.32 -12.49
CA LEU A 277 7.40 6.73 -13.72
C LEU A 277 6.24 6.44 -14.67
N ARG A 278 6.30 7.01 -15.87
CA ARG A 278 5.37 6.70 -16.95
C ARG A 278 5.72 5.35 -17.54
N LEU A 279 4.71 4.50 -17.70
CA LEU A 279 4.92 3.14 -18.20
C LEU A 279 4.75 3.04 -19.73
N GLY A 280 4.46 4.15 -20.41
CA GLY A 280 4.25 4.19 -21.87
C GLY A 280 2.94 3.53 -22.32
N MET A 281 2.04 3.25 -21.38
CA MET A 281 0.72 2.67 -21.62
C MET A 281 -0.40 3.71 -21.53
N GLU A 282 -0.04 4.98 -21.37
CA GLU A 282 -0.97 6.09 -21.36
C GLU A 282 -1.59 6.37 -22.73
N THR A 283 -2.87 6.73 -22.73
CA THR A 283 -3.61 7.17 -23.90
C THR A 283 -4.15 8.57 -23.67
N ALA A 284 -3.66 9.49 -24.50
CA ALA A 284 -4.10 10.87 -24.52
C ALA A 284 -5.53 11.02 -25.04
N ALA A 285 -6.20 12.12 -24.71
CA ALA A 285 -7.53 12.43 -25.21
C ALA A 285 -7.51 12.74 -26.72
N THR A 286 -8.54 12.27 -27.42
CA THR A 286 -8.80 12.58 -28.83
C THR A 286 -10.00 13.51 -28.95
N TYR A 287 -9.90 14.50 -29.83
CA TYR A 287 -10.88 15.53 -30.12
C TYR A 287 -11.34 15.44 -31.56
N HIS A 288 -12.63 15.71 -31.79
CA HIS A 288 -13.25 15.65 -33.12
C HIS A 288 -14.10 16.89 -33.37
N ASN A 289 -14.02 17.48 -34.56
CA ASN A 289 -14.88 18.60 -34.99
C ASN A 289 -15.70 18.29 -36.25
N GLY A 290 -15.85 17.01 -36.60
CA GLY A 290 -16.59 16.55 -37.78
C GLY A 290 -15.76 16.48 -39.07
N GLN A 291 -14.70 17.27 -39.18
CA GLN A 291 -13.77 17.25 -40.32
C GLN A 291 -12.43 16.60 -39.95
N ASN A 292 -11.92 16.93 -38.76
CA ASN A 292 -10.61 16.53 -38.28
C ASN A 292 -10.71 15.72 -36.99
N SER A 293 -9.68 14.90 -36.76
CA SER A 293 -9.43 14.25 -35.48
C SER A 293 -8.02 14.61 -34.98
N ARG A 294 -7.93 15.00 -33.72
CA ARG A 294 -6.69 15.46 -33.07
C ARG A 294 -6.49 14.72 -31.76
N THR A 295 -5.34 14.08 -31.59
CA THR A 295 -4.94 13.46 -30.31
C THR A 295 -3.87 14.32 -29.65
N LEU A 296 -4.00 14.57 -28.35
CA LEU A 296 -2.97 15.30 -27.60
C LEU A 296 -1.68 14.47 -27.53
N ILE A 297 -0.54 15.14 -27.50
CA ILE A 297 0.76 14.46 -27.36
C ILE A 297 0.99 14.14 -25.89
N GLY A 298 1.14 12.85 -25.55
CA GLY A 298 1.25 12.36 -24.16
C GLY A 298 2.33 13.05 -23.33
N ASP A 299 3.51 13.28 -23.90
CA ASP A 299 4.63 13.95 -23.24
C ASP A 299 4.37 15.43 -22.93
N LYS A 300 3.37 16.03 -23.56
CA LYS A 300 2.95 17.42 -23.34
C LYS A 300 1.79 17.54 -22.35
N ILE A 301 1.22 16.42 -21.92
CA ILE A 301 0.21 16.37 -20.87
C ILE A 301 0.92 16.16 -19.52
N GLY A 302 0.81 17.12 -18.61
CA GLY A 302 1.27 17.00 -17.23
C GLY A 302 0.18 16.43 -16.32
N PHE A 303 0.56 15.57 -15.37
CA PHE A 303 -0.28 15.17 -14.25
C PHE A 303 0.55 15.21 -12.96
N LYS A 304 -0.05 15.72 -11.89
CA LYS A 304 0.54 15.75 -10.55
C LYS A 304 -0.57 15.53 -9.52
N ARG A 305 -0.20 15.00 -8.36
CA ARG A 305 -1.06 14.94 -7.18
C ARG A 305 -0.34 15.59 -6.00
N SER A 306 -1.10 16.17 -5.08
CA SER A 306 -0.54 16.64 -3.82
C SER A 306 -0.21 15.48 -2.89
N THR A 307 0.42 15.79 -1.75
CA THR A 307 0.36 14.92 -0.57
C THR A 307 -1.10 14.60 -0.26
N PHE A 308 -1.38 13.33 0.01
CA PHE A 308 -2.70 12.89 0.48
C PHE A 308 -2.69 12.80 1.99
N GLY A 309 -3.63 13.47 2.66
CA GLY A 309 -3.90 13.27 4.08
C GLY A 309 -4.82 12.07 4.25
N MET A 310 -4.50 11.19 5.20
CA MET A 310 -5.16 9.91 5.41
C MET A 310 -5.65 9.77 6.85
N LEU A 311 -6.88 9.28 7.00
CA LEU A 311 -7.45 8.83 8.26
C LEU A 311 -7.86 7.38 8.09
N SER A 312 -7.29 6.46 8.87
CA SER A 312 -7.63 5.03 8.77
C SER A 312 -7.86 4.38 10.13
N VAL A 313 -8.65 3.31 10.12
CA VAL A 313 -8.89 2.43 11.26
C VAL A 313 -8.50 1.02 10.85
N LEU A 314 -7.57 0.43 11.59
CA LEU A 314 -7.04 -0.92 11.35
C LEU A 314 -7.37 -1.83 12.53
N TYR A 315 -7.67 -3.09 12.26
CA TYR A 315 -7.78 -4.13 13.28
C TYR A 315 -6.72 -5.20 13.04
N VAL A 316 -5.95 -5.52 14.08
CA VAL A 316 -4.88 -6.53 14.07
C VAL A 316 -5.40 -7.81 14.73
N PHE A 317 -5.29 -8.94 14.01
CA PHE A 317 -5.74 -10.28 14.40
C PHE A 317 -4.63 -11.10 15.05
#